data_AF-C6W217-F1
#
_entry.id   AF-C6W217-F1
#
_cell.length_a   1.000
_cell.length_b   1.000
_cell.length_c   1.000
_cell.angle_alpha   90.00
_cell.angle_beta   90.00
_cell.angle_gamma   90.00
#
_symmetry.space_group_name_H-M   'P 1'
#
loop_
_entity.id
_entity.type
_entity.pdbx_description
1 polymer ?
#
loop_
_entity_poly.entity_id
_entity_poly.type
_entity_poly.pdbx_seq_one_letter_code
_entity_poly.pdbx_strand_id
1 'polypeptide(L)'
;MKQKLMAILVVMTIITTPLLAQTTPAGGPTKIGYTNVDYIIGKLPEAKVMQNQLEVTKAQLDKAIGETYKEAQEKYEAYQKNGANMTDVIRADKEKELQNLSTRIEEMRNNAQTSLQTKQQQLLEPILTKVNNAIQEVGKEAGFLYILNMDAGAGTTPIILFAASEENNATNLILRKLGVDPDKVEAAAPAATTPAAKPATTPATTPATTPKKK
;
A
#
# COMPACT_ATOMS: atom_id res chain seq x y z
N MET A 1 -17.76 -102.59 10.98
CA MET A 1 -19.03 -102.34 10.26
C MET A 1 -18.93 -101.01 9.53
N LYS A 2 -19.51 -100.94 8.33
CA LYS A 2 -19.47 -99.83 7.38
C LYS A 2 -20.47 -98.73 7.78
N GLN A 3 -20.11 -97.44 7.64
CA GLN A 3 -20.98 -96.33 7.15
C GLN A 3 -20.16 -95.02 7.18
N LYS A 4 -19.70 -94.51 6.04
CA LYS A 4 -20.35 -93.57 5.09
C LYS A 4 -20.11 -92.08 5.46
N LEU A 5 -19.19 -91.51 4.69
CA LEU A 5 -19.15 -90.16 4.09
C LEU A 5 -20.32 -89.19 4.37
N MET A 6 -19.89 -87.93 4.59
CA MET A 6 -20.41 -86.68 3.99
C MET A 6 -21.41 -85.85 4.80
N ALA A 7 -20.92 -84.74 5.38
CA ALA A 7 -21.66 -83.47 5.46
C ALA A 7 -20.68 -82.31 5.68
N ILE A 8 -20.40 -81.63 4.56
CA ILE A 8 -20.09 -80.21 4.37
C ILE A 8 -20.16 -79.37 5.66
N LEU A 9 -19.02 -78.79 6.05
CA LEU A 9 -19.00 -77.57 6.86
C LEU A 9 -17.97 -76.63 6.25
N VAL A 10 -18.46 -75.83 5.30
CA VAL A 10 -17.72 -74.73 4.70
C VAL A 10 -17.24 -73.82 5.83
N VAL A 11 -15.92 -73.75 5.95
CA VAL A 11 -15.17 -72.80 6.76
C VAL A 11 -15.52 -71.40 6.26
N MET A 12 -16.49 -70.76 6.92
CA MET A 12 -16.77 -69.33 6.75
C MET A 12 -16.32 -68.62 8.02
N THR A 13 -15.00 -68.57 8.20
CA THR A 13 -14.35 -67.71 9.18
C THR A 13 -14.57 -66.27 8.74
N ILE A 14 -15.59 -65.63 9.31
CA ILE A 14 -15.82 -64.20 9.19
C ILE A 14 -14.67 -63.51 9.92
N ILE A 15 -13.62 -63.15 9.18
CA ILE A 15 -12.60 -62.21 9.64
C ILE A 15 -13.22 -60.82 9.47
N THR A 16 -14.01 -60.39 10.46
CA THR A 16 -14.44 -59.00 10.59
C THR A 16 -13.23 -58.19 11.03
N THR A 17 -12.36 -57.79 10.10
CA THR A 17 -11.39 -56.73 10.36
C THR A 17 -12.17 -55.48 10.75
N PRO A 18 -12.03 -54.93 11.97
CA PRO A 18 -12.59 -53.63 12.25
C PRO A 18 -11.91 -52.64 11.31
N LEU A 19 -12.70 -52.07 10.41
CA LEU A 19 -12.33 -50.92 9.61
C LEU A 19 -11.91 -49.83 10.60
N LEU A 20 -10.60 -49.70 10.81
CA LEU A 20 -10.02 -48.56 11.50
C LEU A 20 -10.53 -47.33 10.77
N ALA A 21 -11.51 -46.65 11.38
CA ALA A 21 -11.91 -45.33 10.98
C ALA A 21 -10.65 -44.49 10.99
N GLN A 22 -10.10 -44.25 9.80
CA GLN A 22 -9.01 -43.30 9.63
C GLN A 22 -9.64 -41.95 9.99
N THR A 23 -9.52 -41.56 11.25
CA THR A 23 -9.74 -40.19 11.66
C THR A 23 -8.69 -39.39 10.90
N THR A 24 -9.05 -38.88 9.73
CA THR A 24 -8.33 -37.77 9.14
C THR A 24 -8.15 -36.75 10.27
N PRO A 25 -6.92 -36.33 10.59
CA PRO A 25 -6.75 -35.26 11.56
C PRO A 25 -7.62 -34.12 11.05
N ALA A 26 -8.70 -33.82 11.78
CA ALA A 26 -9.47 -32.62 11.54
C ALA A 26 -8.47 -31.49 11.76
N GLY A 27 -7.97 -30.91 10.67
CA GLY A 27 -7.07 -29.78 10.74
C GLY A 27 -7.73 -28.75 11.66
N GLY A 28 -7.01 -28.34 12.70
CA GLY A 28 -7.49 -27.29 13.60
C GLY A 28 -7.90 -26.06 12.78
N PRO A 29 -8.75 -25.18 13.36
CA PRO A 29 -9.24 -24.01 12.63
C PRO A 29 -8.08 -23.24 11.98
N THR A 30 -8.15 -23.08 10.66
CA THR A 30 -7.15 -22.37 9.88
C THR A 30 -7.02 -20.93 10.38
N LYS A 31 -5.84 -20.57 10.90
CA LYS A 31 -5.59 -19.20 11.37
C LYS A 31 -5.22 -18.31 10.18
N ILE A 32 -6.09 -17.35 9.86
CA ILE A 32 -5.86 -16.33 8.83
C ILE A 32 -5.57 -15.01 9.56
N GLY A 33 -4.37 -14.49 9.34
CA GLY A 33 -3.93 -13.20 9.84
C GLY A 33 -4.22 -12.07 8.85
N TYR A 34 -4.17 -10.84 9.34
CA TYR A 34 -4.20 -9.65 8.51
C TYR A 34 -3.19 -8.62 8.98
N THR A 35 -2.73 -7.77 8.07
CA THR A 35 -1.73 -6.74 8.38
C THR A 35 -1.97 -5.47 7.56
N ASN A 36 -1.42 -4.34 8.00
CA ASN A 36 -1.36 -3.12 7.20
C ASN A 36 0.09 -2.84 6.76
N VAL A 37 0.42 -3.15 5.50
CA VAL A 37 1.76 -2.98 4.93
C VAL A 37 2.13 -1.50 4.79
N ASP A 38 1.22 -0.66 4.30
CA ASP A 38 1.45 0.78 4.15
C ASP A 38 1.78 1.44 5.51
N TYR A 39 1.06 1.06 6.56
CA TYR A 39 1.32 1.50 7.94
C TYR A 39 2.68 1.02 8.41
N ILE A 40 3.01 -0.27 8.22
CA ILE A 40 4.32 -0.83 8.60
C ILE A 40 5.44 -0.03 7.95
N ILE A 41 5.38 0.16 6.63
CA ILE A 41 6.38 0.91 5.86
C ILE A 41 6.48 2.33 6.42
N GLY A 42 5.36 3.01 6.64
CA GLY A 42 5.32 4.37 7.18
C GLY A 42 5.96 4.53 8.56
N LYS A 43 6.15 3.45 9.33
CA LYS A 43 6.80 3.47 10.64
C LYS A 43 8.28 3.05 10.59
N LEU A 44 8.78 2.58 9.45
CA LEU A 44 10.18 2.20 9.30
C LEU A 44 11.09 3.44 9.19
N PRO A 45 12.27 3.44 9.83
CA PRO A 45 13.24 4.52 9.66
C PRO A 45 13.70 4.64 8.20
N GLU A 46 13.73 3.53 7.45
CA GLU A 46 14.06 3.50 6.03
C GLU A 46 13.07 4.30 5.18
N ALA A 47 11.79 4.35 5.57
CA ALA A 47 10.80 5.17 4.85
C ALA A 47 11.10 6.67 4.99
N LYS A 48 11.60 7.11 6.16
CA LYS A 48 12.05 8.49 6.36
C LYS A 48 13.30 8.80 5.52
N VAL A 49 14.24 7.85 5.46
CA VAL A 49 15.44 7.99 4.60
C VAL A 49 15.05 8.09 3.12
N MET A 50 14.12 7.24 2.66
CA MET A 50 13.58 7.29 1.31
C MET A 50 12.92 8.65 1.01
N GLN A 51 12.06 9.14 1.91
CA GLN A 51 11.40 10.45 1.76
C GLN A 51 12.43 11.58 1.63
N ASN A 52 13.44 11.61 2.51
CA ASN A 52 14.52 12.60 2.43
C ASN A 52 15.28 12.51 1.10
N GLN A 53 15.59 11.28 0.64
CA GLN A 53 16.32 11.08 -0.60
C GLN A 53 15.51 11.56 -1.83
N LEU A 54 14.19 11.34 -1.82
CA LEU A 54 13.28 11.84 -2.85
C LEU A 54 13.19 13.37 -2.84
N GLU A 55 13.11 13.97 -1.66
CA GLU A 55 13.08 15.43 -1.51
C GLU A 55 14.38 16.08 -2.02
N VAL A 56 15.54 15.50 -1.68
CA VAL A 56 16.84 15.95 -2.19
C VAL A 56 16.90 15.84 -3.71
N THR A 57 16.49 14.70 -4.28
CA THR A 57 16.47 14.51 -5.74
C THR A 57 15.51 15.50 -6.41
N LYS A 58 14.33 15.72 -5.84
CA LYS A 58 13.38 16.72 -6.33
C LYS A 58 13.97 18.12 -6.32
N ALA A 59 14.59 18.54 -5.22
CA ALA A 59 15.23 19.84 -5.10
C ALA A 59 16.36 20.04 -6.12
N GLN A 60 17.16 19.00 -6.39
CA GLN A 60 18.21 19.04 -7.42
C GLN A 60 17.64 19.21 -8.83
N LEU A 61 16.58 18.47 -9.16
CA LEU A 61 15.89 18.57 -10.45
C LEU A 61 15.24 19.94 -10.62
N ASP A 62 14.53 20.41 -9.61
CA ASP A 62 13.88 21.72 -9.61
C ASP A 62 14.92 22.85 -9.75
N LYS A 63 16.09 22.74 -9.10
CA LYS A 63 17.21 23.68 -9.27
C LYS A 63 17.74 23.71 -10.70
N ALA A 64 18.00 22.54 -11.29
CA ALA A 64 18.53 22.44 -12.65
C ALA A 64 17.56 23.02 -13.70
N ILE A 65 16.25 22.76 -13.52
CA ILE A 65 15.20 23.35 -14.36
C ILE A 65 15.18 24.87 -14.16
N GLY A 66 15.24 25.35 -12.92
CA GLY A 66 15.26 26.78 -12.60
C GLY A 66 16.44 27.54 -13.20
N GLU A 67 17.64 26.93 -13.21
CA GLU A 67 18.84 27.50 -13.86
C GLU A 67 18.64 27.64 -15.38
N THR A 68 18.09 26.62 -16.02
CA THR A 68 17.81 26.64 -17.48
C THR A 68 16.71 27.66 -17.81
N TYR A 69 15.71 27.78 -16.95
CA TYR A 69 14.66 28.79 -17.09
C TYR A 69 15.23 30.21 -16.97
N LYS A 70 16.11 30.45 -16.01
CA LYS A 70 16.79 31.74 -15.83
C LYS A 70 17.66 32.09 -17.04
N GLU A 71 18.39 31.12 -17.58
CA GLU A 71 19.16 31.30 -18.83
C GLU A 71 18.25 31.70 -20.00
N ALA A 72 17.11 31.01 -20.17
CA ALA A 72 16.14 31.34 -21.21
C ALA A 72 15.56 32.74 -21.05
N GLN A 73 15.22 33.14 -19.82
CA GLN A 73 14.73 34.48 -19.52
C GLN A 73 15.77 35.56 -19.85
N GLU A 74 17.03 35.38 -19.42
CA GLU A 74 18.10 36.35 -19.68
C GLU A 74 18.36 36.52 -21.19
N LYS A 75 18.37 35.42 -21.95
CA LYS A 75 18.52 35.47 -23.42
C LYS A 75 17.32 36.11 -24.09
N TYR A 76 16.10 35.87 -23.59
CA TYR A 76 14.89 36.48 -24.12
C TYR A 76 14.89 37.99 -23.89
N GLU A 77 15.24 38.45 -22.70
CA GLU A 77 15.38 39.87 -22.40
C GLU A 77 16.46 40.55 -23.25
N ALA A 78 17.59 39.87 -23.48
CA ALA A 78 18.65 40.37 -24.36
C ALA A 78 18.19 40.48 -25.82
N TYR A 79 17.42 39.49 -26.31
CA TYR A 79 16.80 39.52 -27.63
C TYR A 79 15.80 40.68 -27.75
N GLN A 80 14.92 40.88 -26.77
CA GLN A 80 13.94 41.98 -26.79
C GLN A 80 14.60 43.36 -26.81
N LYS A 81 15.71 43.54 -26.08
CA LYS A 81 16.44 44.82 -26.03
C LYS A 81 17.22 45.13 -27.31
N ASN A 82 17.80 44.11 -27.94
CA ASN A 82 18.79 44.30 -29.02
C ASN A 82 18.32 43.77 -30.39
N GLY A 83 17.20 43.05 -30.46
CA GLY A 83 16.78 42.29 -31.64
C GLY A 83 16.52 43.13 -32.88
N ALA A 84 16.06 44.38 -32.69
CA ALA A 84 15.88 45.34 -33.78
C ALA A 84 17.22 45.79 -34.41
N ASN A 85 18.32 45.70 -33.68
CA ASN A 85 19.67 46.05 -34.14
C ASN A 85 20.45 44.85 -34.68
N MET A 86 19.88 43.64 -34.60
CA MET A 86 20.51 42.42 -35.12
C MET A 86 20.25 42.24 -36.61
N THR A 87 21.24 41.74 -37.34
CA THR A 87 21.05 41.21 -38.70
C THR A 87 20.08 40.03 -38.67
N ASP A 88 19.40 39.76 -39.78
CA ASP A 88 18.42 38.66 -39.85
C ASP A 88 19.01 37.29 -39.50
N VAL A 89 20.27 37.02 -39.89
CA VAL A 89 20.96 35.76 -39.54
C VAL A 89 21.13 35.62 -38.03
N ILE A 90 21.70 36.63 -37.37
CA ILE A 90 21.88 36.65 -35.90
C ILE A 90 20.52 36.55 -35.18
N ARG A 91 19.49 37.22 -35.70
CA ARG A 91 18.14 37.20 -35.13
C ARG A 91 17.55 35.78 -35.19
N ALA A 92 17.62 35.13 -36.35
CA ALA A 92 17.15 33.76 -36.54
C ALA A 92 17.90 32.75 -35.63
N ASP A 93 19.21 32.90 -35.49
CA ASP A 93 20.00 32.06 -34.58
C ASP A 93 19.56 32.22 -33.12
N LYS A 94 19.27 33.45 -32.68
CA LYS A 94 18.78 33.73 -31.32
C LYS A 94 17.38 33.20 -31.06
N GLU A 95 16.47 33.33 -32.03
CA GLU A 95 15.13 32.75 -31.97
C GLU A 95 15.20 31.23 -31.85
N LYS A 96 16.06 30.59 -32.65
CA LYS A 96 16.30 29.14 -32.58
C LYS A 96 16.88 28.72 -31.24
N GLU A 97 17.82 29.49 -30.69
CA GLU A 97 18.39 29.24 -29.36
C GLU A 97 17.32 29.31 -28.26
N LEU A 98 16.43 30.31 -28.30
CA LEU A 98 15.31 30.44 -27.37
C LEU A 98 14.28 29.32 -27.51
N GLN A 99 13.99 28.89 -28.73
CA GLN A 99 13.13 27.74 -29.00
C GLN A 99 13.73 26.46 -28.42
N ASN A 100 15.03 26.22 -28.65
CA ASN A 100 15.73 25.06 -28.11
C ASN A 100 15.73 25.05 -26.57
N LEU A 101 15.92 26.21 -25.93
CA LEU A 101 15.83 26.31 -24.47
C LEU A 101 14.42 25.99 -23.94
N SER A 102 13.39 26.44 -24.64
CA SER A 102 12.00 26.15 -24.29
C SER A 102 11.72 24.64 -24.37
N THR A 103 12.14 24.00 -25.47
CA THR A 103 12.04 22.53 -25.63
C THR A 103 12.83 21.79 -24.54
N ARG A 104 14.05 22.22 -24.25
CA ARG A 104 14.89 21.61 -23.21
C ARG A 104 14.24 21.69 -21.83
N ILE A 105 13.62 22.81 -21.48
CA ILE A 105 12.90 22.96 -20.20
C ILE A 105 11.74 21.96 -20.12
N GLU A 106 10.97 21.80 -21.19
CA GLU A 106 9.88 20.83 -21.24
C GLU A 106 10.37 19.38 -21.10
N GLU A 107 11.43 19.01 -21.83
CA GLU A 107 12.09 17.72 -21.71
C GLU A 107 12.60 17.47 -20.29
N MET A 108 13.26 18.46 -19.67
CA MET A 108 13.75 18.35 -18.31
C MET A 108 12.62 18.12 -17.30
N ARG A 109 11.45 18.76 -17.48
CA ARG A 109 10.28 18.54 -16.62
C ARG A 109 9.73 17.12 -16.75
N ASN A 110 9.59 16.62 -17.97
CA ASN A 110 9.11 15.26 -18.24
C ASN A 110 10.09 14.21 -17.69
N ASN A 111 11.39 14.43 -17.90
CA ASN A 111 12.45 13.57 -17.38
C ASN A 111 12.53 13.61 -15.85
N ALA A 112 12.34 14.78 -15.23
CA ALA A 112 12.32 14.92 -13.78
C ALA A 112 11.18 14.11 -13.15
N GLN A 113 9.97 14.16 -13.73
CA GLN A 113 8.85 13.36 -13.26
C GLN A 113 9.13 11.86 -13.35
N THR A 114 9.64 11.41 -14.50
CA THR A 114 10.01 10.00 -14.72
C THR A 114 11.11 9.57 -13.75
N SER A 115 12.15 10.39 -13.59
CA SER A 115 13.29 10.12 -12.71
C SER A 115 12.85 9.98 -11.24
N LEU A 116 11.96 10.86 -10.77
CA LEU A 116 11.41 10.77 -9.41
C LEU A 116 10.62 9.48 -9.21
N GLN A 117 9.78 9.10 -10.17
CA GLN A 117 9.01 7.85 -10.09
C GLN A 117 9.93 6.62 -10.08
N THR A 118 10.93 6.56 -10.98
CA THR A 118 11.92 5.48 -10.99
C THR A 118 12.70 5.43 -9.68
N LYS A 119 13.13 6.58 -9.16
CA LYS A 119 13.87 6.65 -7.90
C LYS A 119 13.02 6.18 -6.72
N GLN A 120 11.74 6.54 -6.69
CA GLN A 120 10.80 6.08 -5.68
C GLN A 120 10.67 4.55 -5.70
N GLN A 121 10.51 3.95 -6.88
CA GLN A 121 10.43 2.50 -7.03
C GLN A 121 11.70 1.80 -6.54
N GLN A 122 12.88 2.28 -6.95
CA GLN A 122 14.18 1.74 -6.54
C GLN A 122 14.42 1.80 -5.03
N LEU A 123 13.94 2.85 -4.37
CA LEU A 123 14.08 3.00 -2.91
C LEU A 123 13.02 2.18 -2.15
N LEU A 124 11.83 2.02 -2.73
CA LEU A 124 10.74 1.28 -2.12
C LEU A 124 10.95 -0.24 -2.19
N GLU A 125 11.50 -0.75 -3.30
CA GLU A 125 11.75 -2.18 -3.52
C GLU A 125 12.48 -2.88 -2.35
N PRO A 126 13.64 -2.40 -1.86
CA PRO A 126 14.31 -3.05 -0.73
C PRO A 126 13.52 -2.99 0.58
N ILE A 127 12.72 -1.95 0.78
CA ILE A 127 11.83 -1.83 1.94
C ILE A 127 10.75 -2.90 1.87
N LEU A 128 10.12 -3.07 0.70
CA LEU A 128 9.12 -4.12 0.46
C LEU A 128 9.72 -5.51 0.67
N THR A 129 10.92 -5.79 0.17
CA THR A 129 11.60 -7.07 0.42
C THR A 129 11.80 -7.33 1.91
N LYS A 130 12.26 -6.32 2.66
CA LYS A 130 12.46 -6.43 4.11
C LYS A 130 11.15 -6.70 4.85
N VAL A 131 10.09 -5.97 4.52
CA VAL A 131 8.75 -6.16 5.10
C VAL A 131 8.20 -7.55 4.76
N ASN A 132 8.32 -7.99 3.51
CA ASN A 132 7.87 -9.31 3.08
C ASN A 132 8.59 -10.45 3.80
N ASN A 133 9.89 -10.31 4.05
CA ASN A 133 10.63 -11.29 4.84
C ASN A 133 10.12 -11.35 6.29
N ALA A 134 9.89 -10.18 6.92
CA ALA A 134 9.33 -10.14 8.27
C ALA A 134 7.90 -10.73 8.34
N ILE A 135 7.05 -10.47 7.34
CA ILE A 135 5.72 -11.09 7.23
C ILE A 135 5.83 -12.61 7.19
N GLN A 136 6.74 -13.15 6.37
CA GLN A 136 6.94 -14.61 6.26
C GLN A 136 7.41 -15.23 7.58
N GLU A 137 8.34 -14.57 8.28
CA GLU A 137 8.84 -15.04 9.57
C GLU A 137 7.74 -15.01 10.64
N VAL A 138 7.01 -13.90 10.75
CA VAL A 138 5.87 -13.79 11.68
C VAL A 138 4.76 -14.78 11.35
N GLY A 139 4.47 -15.00 10.07
CA GLY A 139 3.49 -15.99 9.63
C GLY A 139 3.82 -17.39 10.13
N LYS A 140 5.10 -17.80 9.99
CA LYS A 140 5.59 -19.09 10.48
C LYS A 140 5.60 -19.18 12.01
N GLU A 141 6.08 -18.14 12.70
CA GLU A 141 6.21 -18.11 14.16
C GLU A 141 4.85 -18.08 14.88
N ALA A 142 3.88 -17.34 14.35
CA ALA A 142 2.55 -17.17 14.96
C ALA A 142 1.50 -18.18 14.43
N GLY A 143 1.91 -19.09 13.53
CA GLY A 143 1.08 -20.17 13.01
C GLY A 143 -0.03 -19.72 12.04
N PHE A 144 0.18 -18.64 11.29
CA PHE A 144 -0.77 -18.17 10.28
C PHE A 144 -0.61 -18.97 8.98
N LEU A 145 -1.72 -19.48 8.43
CA LEU A 145 -1.70 -20.09 7.10
C LEU A 145 -1.62 -19.02 5.99
N TYR A 146 -2.32 -17.91 6.19
CA TYR A 146 -2.31 -16.75 5.31
C TYR A 146 -2.21 -15.47 6.14
N ILE A 147 -1.47 -14.49 5.64
CA ILE A 147 -1.54 -13.11 6.13
C ILE A 147 -2.03 -12.26 4.96
N LEU A 148 -3.19 -11.64 5.14
CA LEU A 148 -3.83 -10.82 4.13
C LEU A 148 -3.51 -9.34 4.36
N ASN A 149 -3.25 -8.63 3.28
CA ASN A 149 -3.04 -7.20 3.36
C ASN A 149 -4.38 -6.47 3.48
N MET A 150 -4.54 -5.64 4.51
CA MET A 150 -5.78 -4.88 4.74
C MET A 150 -5.80 -3.58 3.95
N ASP A 151 -4.64 -2.98 3.72
CA ASP A 151 -4.53 -1.85 2.81
C ASP A 151 -4.78 -2.30 1.39
N ALA A 152 -5.28 -1.34 0.63
CA ALA A 152 -5.49 -1.52 -0.78
C ALA A 152 -4.16 -1.68 -1.51
N GLY A 153 -3.07 -1.08 -1.00
CA GLY A 153 -1.89 -0.79 -1.80
C GLY A 153 -2.18 0.32 -2.83
N ALA A 154 -1.12 0.83 -3.46
CA ALA A 154 -1.23 1.95 -4.39
C ALA A 154 -2.15 1.62 -5.60
N GLY A 155 -3.29 2.31 -5.70
CA GLY A 155 -4.21 2.22 -6.85
C GLY A 155 -5.13 1.00 -6.87
N THR A 156 -5.32 0.35 -5.73
CA THR A 156 -6.00 -0.94 -5.62
C THR A 156 -7.19 -0.85 -4.66
N THR A 157 -7.95 -1.93 -4.46
CA THR A 157 -9.05 -2.01 -3.49
C THR A 157 -8.63 -2.86 -2.29
N PRO A 158 -9.01 -2.46 -1.05
CA PRO A 158 -8.67 -3.21 0.15
C PRO A 158 -9.27 -4.62 0.11
N ILE A 159 -8.45 -5.62 0.47
CA ILE A 159 -8.87 -7.02 0.51
C ILE A 159 -9.78 -7.27 1.73
N ILE A 160 -9.56 -6.51 2.81
CA ILE A 160 -10.32 -6.62 4.06
C ILE A 160 -11.05 -5.30 4.31
N LEU A 161 -12.38 -5.35 4.37
CA LEU A 161 -13.25 -4.21 4.70
C LEU A 161 -13.59 -4.14 6.19
N PHE A 162 -13.55 -5.27 6.88
CA PHE A 162 -13.85 -5.38 8.31
C PHE A 162 -13.17 -6.61 8.91
N ALA A 163 -12.54 -6.44 10.07
CA ALA A 163 -12.03 -7.52 10.90
C ALA A 163 -12.59 -7.32 12.32
N ALA A 164 -13.32 -8.32 12.83
CA ALA A 164 -13.96 -8.24 14.15
C ALA A 164 -13.01 -8.58 15.31
N SER A 165 -11.92 -9.31 15.02
CA SER A 165 -11.01 -9.83 16.03
C SER A 165 -9.59 -9.33 15.76
N GLU A 166 -9.08 -8.52 16.67
CA GLU A 166 -7.69 -8.02 16.68
C GLU A 166 -6.67 -9.13 16.98
N GLU A 167 -7.12 -10.31 17.42
CA GLU A 167 -6.28 -11.47 17.74
C GLU A 167 -5.49 -11.97 16.53
N ASN A 168 -6.00 -11.69 15.33
CA ASN A 168 -5.41 -12.07 14.05
C ASN A 168 -4.67 -10.91 13.36
N ASN A 169 -4.56 -9.75 14.01
CA ASN A 169 -3.81 -8.61 13.49
C ASN A 169 -2.29 -8.83 13.69
N ALA A 170 -1.58 -9.07 12.60
CA ALA A 170 -0.14 -9.30 12.60
C ALA A 170 0.69 -8.01 12.55
N THR A 171 0.07 -6.83 12.36
CA THR A 171 0.76 -5.55 12.12
C THR A 171 1.81 -5.25 13.19
N ASN A 172 1.43 -5.32 14.46
CA ASN A 172 2.33 -5.02 15.59
C ASN A 172 3.40 -6.10 15.79
N LEU A 173 3.11 -7.36 15.44
CA LEU A 173 4.10 -8.44 15.47
C LEU A 173 5.18 -8.21 14.42
N ILE A 174 4.79 -7.79 13.22
CA ILE A 174 5.70 -7.48 12.11
C ILE A 174 6.54 -6.24 12.43
N LEU A 175 5.95 -5.18 12.99
CA LEU A 175 6.71 -4.00 13.44
C LEU A 175 7.79 -4.37 14.45
N ARG A 176 7.44 -5.17 15.46
CA ARG A 176 8.40 -5.65 16.47
C ARG A 176 9.49 -6.50 15.83
N LYS A 177 9.14 -7.36 14.87
CA LYS A 177 10.13 -8.16 14.10
C LYS A 177 11.10 -7.30 13.31
N LEU A 178 10.62 -6.16 12.78
CA LEU A 178 11.42 -5.17 12.06
C LEU A 178 12.21 -4.23 13.00
N GLY A 179 12.11 -4.42 14.32
CA GLY A 179 12.80 -3.61 15.32
C GLY A 179 12.12 -2.26 15.62
N VAL A 180 10.86 -2.08 15.21
CA VAL A 180 10.06 -0.89 15.49
C VAL A 180 9.12 -1.16 16.66
N ASP A 181 9.15 -0.27 17.64
CA ASP A 181 8.29 -0.32 18.83
C ASP A 181 6.93 0.35 18.52
N PRO A 182 5.83 -0.41 18.36
CA PRO A 182 4.52 0.15 17.98
C PRO A 182 3.98 1.13 19.04
N ASP A 183 4.33 0.92 20.31
CA ASP A 183 3.78 1.67 21.45
C ASP A 183 4.43 3.08 21.57
N LYS A 184 5.63 3.28 21.01
CA LYS A 184 6.28 4.60 20.90
C LYS A 184 5.80 5.42 19.69
N VAL A 185 5.07 4.78 18.79
CA VAL A 185 4.72 5.32 17.48
C VAL A 185 3.24 5.75 17.42
N GLU A 186 2.39 5.18 18.28
CA GLU A 186 0.99 5.57 18.47
C GLU A 186 0.84 6.85 19.30
N ALA A 187 1.81 7.18 20.17
CA ALA A 187 1.84 8.42 20.96
C ALA A 187 2.04 9.71 20.14
N ALA A 188 2.29 9.62 18.83
CA ALA A 188 2.49 10.77 17.94
C ALA A 188 1.37 10.95 16.88
N ALA A 189 0.32 10.10 16.89
CA ALA A 189 -0.89 10.34 16.11
C ALA A 189 -1.92 11.05 17.02
N PRO A 190 -2.37 12.28 16.72
CA PRO A 190 -3.37 12.94 17.56
C PRO A 190 -4.63 12.10 17.57
N ALA A 191 -5.12 11.83 18.79
CA ALA A 191 -6.34 11.10 19.10
C ALA A 191 -7.49 11.49 18.14
N ALA A 192 -7.81 10.58 17.22
CA ALA A 192 -9.00 10.68 16.39
C ALA A 192 -10.22 10.33 17.25
N THR A 193 -10.93 11.37 17.65
CA THR A 193 -12.38 11.42 17.86
C THR A 193 -13.00 10.35 18.77
N THR A 194 -13.10 10.68 20.06
CA THR A 194 -14.15 10.16 20.94
C THR A 194 -15.53 10.39 20.28
N PRO A 195 -16.40 9.38 20.19
CA PRO A 195 -17.77 9.57 19.70
C PRO A 195 -18.54 10.49 20.65
N ALA A 196 -18.94 11.66 20.15
CA ALA A 196 -19.79 12.59 20.88
C ALA A 196 -21.13 11.92 21.21
N ALA A 197 -21.50 12.06 22.48
CA ALA A 197 -22.72 11.57 23.07
C ALA A 197 -23.98 12.08 22.32
N LYS A 198 -24.94 11.16 22.18
CA LYS A 198 -26.34 11.40 21.83
C LYS A 198 -26.98 12.46 22.74
N PRO A 199 -27.75 13.42 22.21
CA PRO A 199 -28.84 14.03 22.96
C PRO A 199 -30.16 13.41 22.55
N ALA A 200 -30.87 12.90 23.54
CA ALA A 200 -32.28 12.53 23.44
C ALA A 200 -33.14 13.80 23.34
N THR A 201 -34.13 13.81 22.45
CA THR A 201 -35.34 14.62 22.62
C THR A 201 -36.56 13.90 22.02
N THR A 202 -37.57 13.71 22.84
CA THR A 202 -38.98 13.48 22.50
C THR A 202 -39.78 14.23 23.59
N PRO A 203 -41.11 14.44 23.48
CA PRO A 203 -41.94 14.99 22.39
C PRO A 203 -42.79 16.18 22.88
N ALA A 204 -43.36 17.02 22.00
CA ALA A 204 -44.53 17.85 22.34
C ALA A 204 -45.31 18.39 21.11
N THR A 205 -46.52 17.83 20.91
CA THR A 205 -47.84 18.49 20.71
C THR A 205 -47.99 19.64 19.70
N THR A 206 -48.57 19.41 18.51
CA THR A 206 -49.99 19.57 18.05
C THR A 206 -50.27 20.90 17.32
N PRO A 207 -51.38 21.08 16.56
CA PRO A 207 -51.33 21.50 15.16
C PRO A 207 -52.15 22.77 14.88
N ALA A 208 -52.38 23.05 13.58
CA ALA A 208 -53.36 23.97 12.98
C ALA A 208 -52.79 25.30 12.48
N THR A 209 -52.84 25.49 11.15
CA THR A 209 -53.79 26.40 10.50
C THR A 209 -53.88 26.07 9.01
N THR A 210 -55.10 25.84 8.54
CA THR A 210 -55.49 25.62 7.13
C THR A 210 -55.79 26.98 6.45
N PRO A 211 -56.27 27.05 5.19
CA PRO A 211 -55.58 27.63 4.02
C PRO A 211 -56.19 28.97 3.54
N LYS A 212 -55.62 29.61 2.51
CA LYS A 212 -56.44 30.34 1.51
C LYS A 212 -55.70 30.73 0.22
N LYS A 213 -56.36 30.40 -0.89
CA LYS A 213 -56.22 30.96 -2.24
C LYS A 213 -56.34 32.48 -2.24
N LYS A 214 -55.55 33.14 -3.09
CA LYS A 214 -56.06 33.93 -4.23
C LYS A 214 -54.97 34.13 -5.26
#